data_AF-A0A813IMP6-F1
#
_entry.id   AF-A0A813IMP6-F1
#
_cell.length_a   1.000
_cell.length_b   1.000
_cell.length_c   1.000
_cell.angle_alpha   90.00
_cell.angle_beta   90.00
_cell.angle_gamma   90.00
#
_symmetry.space_group_name_H-M   'P 1'
#
loop_
_entity.id
_entity.type
_entity.pdbx_description
1 polymer ?
#
loop_
_entity_poly.entity_id
_entity_poly.type
_entity_poly.pdbx_seq_one_letter_code
_entity_poly.pdbx_strand_id
1 'polypeptide(L)'
;GSDVLGMARVGIRSINALNPLLANATDTGYAQTAVKGGYGAYQTSLQQINPKCLLDIFVVDSFCRRGLGRVLVDAVLEAEGFGSRPTKVAYYIPSPQFCAFLKKHYDLDLCRGKMASKCLLFDDYFRK
;
A
#
# COMPACT_ATOMS: atom_id res chain seq x y z
N GLY A 1 -2.70 14.90 -31.68
CA GLY A 1 -1.88 14.66 -30.47
C GLY A 1 -2.76 13.96 -29.47
N SER A 2 -2.28 12.92 -28.81
CA SER A 2 -3.02 12.24 -27.74
C SER A 2 -2.86 13.03 -26.45
N ASP A 3 -3.93 13.65 -25.97
CA ASP A 3 -3.93 14.34 -24.69
C ASP A 3 -3.90 13.31 -23.55
N VAL A 4 -2.96 13.49 -22.61
CA VAL A 4 -2.83 12.62 -21.44
C VAL A 4 -3.83 13.06 -20.38
N LEU A 5 -4.84 12.23 -20.11
CA LEU A 5 -5.92 12.52 -19.14
C LEU A 5 -5.57 12.12 -17.69
N GLY A 6 -4.51 11.34 -17.51
CA GLY A 6 -4.03 10.89 -16.20
C GLY A 6 -2.79 10.01 -16.30
N MET A 7 -2.14 9.78 -15.16
CA MET A 7 -0.92 8.99 -15.05
C MET A 7 -0.88 8.28 -13.69
N ALA A 8 -0.32 7.07 -13.65
CA ALA A 8 0.09 6.41 -12.41
C ALA A 8 1.59 6.08 -12.49
N ARG A 9 2.33 6.32 -11.40
CA ARG A 9 3.75 5.98 -11.30
C ARG A 9 3.94 4.81 -10.36
N VAL A 10 4.68 3.81 -10.82
CA VAL A 10 5.04 2.63 -10.04
C VAL A 10 6.56 2.56 -9.90
N GLY A 11 7.05 2.03 -8.79
CA GLY A 11 8.48 1.77 -8.62
C GLY A 11 8.75 0.90 -7.41
N ILE A 12 9.96 0.37 -7.32
CA ILE A 12 10.40 -0.44 -6.18
C ILE A 12 11.00 0.48 -5.13
N ARG A 13 10.64 0.27 -3.86
CA ARG A 13 11.24 0.99 -2.73
C ARG A 13 11.85 -0.02 -1.76
N SER A 14 13.06 0.25 -1.32
CA SER A 14 13.63 -0.52 -0.20
C SER A 14 13.13 0.06 1.12
N ILE A 15 12.44 -0.76 1.91
CA ILE A 15 11.85 -0.35 3.19
C ILE A 15 12.06 -1.43 4.25
N ASN A 16 12.07 -1.00 5.51
CA ASN A 16 12.12 -1.92 6.66
C ASN A 16 10.71 -2.07 7.22
N ALA A 17 10.18 -3.29 7.24
CA ALA A 17 8.83 -3.59 7.70
C ALA A 17 8.81 -4.87 8.56
N LEU A 18 7.89 -4.92 9.53
CA LEU A 18 7.66 -6.13 10.31
C LEU A 18 6.79 -7.09 9.51
N ASN A 19 7.24 -8.34 9.36
CA ASN A 19 6.41 -9.39 8.80
C ASN A 19 5.48 -9.94 9.92
N PRO A 20 4.16 -9.70 9.86
CA PRO A 20 3.22 -10.15 10.89
C PRO A 20 3.14 -11.69 10.98
N LEU A 21 3.52 -12.41 9.93
CA LEU A 21 3.53 -13.88 9.93
C LEU A 21 4.69 -14.45 10.75
N LEU A 22 5.77 -13.70 10.93
CA LEU A 22 6.94 -14.10 11.73
C LEU A 22 6.79 -13.72 13.21
N ALA A 23 5.96 -12.71 13.52
CA ALA A 23 5.75 -12.23 14.89
C ALA A 23 5.09 -13.27 15.82
N ASN A 24 4.39 -14.26 15.25
CA ASN A 24 3.68 -15.29 16.02
C ASN A 24 4.55 -16.52 16.38
N ALA A 25 5.79 -16.59 15.90
CA ALA A 25 6.67 -17.75 16.10
C ALA A 25 7.56 -17.67 17.36
N THR A 26 7.62 -16.51 18.02
CA THR A 26 8.39 -16.32 19.26
C THR A 26 7.46 -16.02 20.42
N ASP A 27 7.32 -17.01 21.28
CA ASP A 27 6.53 -17.08 22.51
C ASP A 27 7.06 -16.14 23.62
N THR A 28 7.09 -14.84 23.34
CA THR A 28 7.45 -13.80 24.32
C THR A 28 6.46 -12.66 24.16
N GLY A 29 6.05 -12.02 25.26
CA GLY A 29 4.89 -11.10 25.39
C GLY A 29 4.88 -9.81 24.55
N TYR A 30 5.18 -9.89 23.26
CA TYR A 30 5.30 -8.82 22.26
C TYR A 30 4.01 -8.60 21.45
N ALA A 31 3.04 -9.51 21.53
CA ALA A 31 1.84 -9.49 20.69
C ALA A 31 0.80 -8.42 21.11
N GLN A 32 0.81 -7.93 22.35
CA GLN A 32 -0.28 -7.07 22.84
C GLN A 32 -0.11 -5.57 22.53
N THR A 33 1.10 -5.08 22.23
CA THR A 33 1.35 -3.65 21.94
C THR A 33 1.52 -3.34 20.45
N ALA A 34 1.52 -4.35 19.57
CA ALA A 34 1.47 -4.15 18.12
C ALA A 34 0.08 -3.70 17.62
N VAL A 35 -0.93 -3.74 18.50
CA VAL A 35 -2.34 -3.44 18.19
C VAL A 35 -2.61 -1.93 18.09
N LYS A 36 -1.70 -1.05 18.52
CA LYS A 36 -1.98 0.40 18.62
C LYS A 36 -0.95 1.39 18.06
N GLY A 37 0.15 0.98 17.45
CA GLY A 37 1.08 1.98 16.90
C GLY A 37 2.23 1.47 16.05
N GLY A 38 2.01 1.43 14.72
CA GLY A 38 3.07 1.42 13.70
C GLY A 38 4.05 0.25 13.71
N TYR A 39 4.81 0.07 12.63
CA TYR A 39 5.94 -0.87 12.57
C TYR A 39 7.17 -0.34 13.35
N GLY A 40 6.95 0.28 14.51
CA GLY A 40 7.98 0.92 15.33
C GLY A 40 8.46 0.09 16.53
N ALA A 41 8.05 -1.17 16.64
CA ALA A 41 8.44 -2.03 17.75
C ALA A 41 9.69 -2.85 17.36
N TYR A 42 10.85 -2.36 17.79
CA TYR A 42 12.18 -2.98 17.73
C TYR A 42 12.78 -3.22 16.33
N GLN A 43 13.87 -2.48 16.06
CA GLN A 43 14.69 -2.53 14.84
C GLN A 43 15.20 -3.95 14.51
N THR A 44 15.33 -4.81 15.53
CA THR A 44 15.75 -6.23 15.41
C THR A 44 14.70 -7.15 14.80
N SER A 45 13.44 -6.73 14.75
CA SER A 45 12.33 -7.51 14.16
C SER A 45 11.94 -7.03 12.75
N LEU A 46 12.53 -5.94 12.28
CA LEU A 46 12.26 -5.40 10.96
C LEU A 46 13.04 -6.15 9.88
N GLN A 47 12.34 -6.59 8.85
CA GLN A 47 12.93 -7.16 7.65
C GLN A 47 13.02 -6.09 6.56
N GLN A 48 14.17 -6.02 5.88
CA GLN A 48 14.29 -5.24 4.65
C GLN A 48 13.53 -5.94 3.52
N ILE A 49 12.62 -5.22 2.89
CA ILE A 49 11.81 -5.68 1.75
C ILE A 49 11.86 -4.67 0.61
N ASN A 50 11.57 -5.13 -0.61
CA ASN A 50 11.55 -4.31 -1.81
C ASN A 50 10.17 -4.39 -2.50
N PRO A 51 9.09 -3.88 -1.89
CA PRO A 51 7.77 -3.89 -2.49
C PRO A 51 7.73 -3.06 -3.79
N LYS A 52 6.87 -3.49 -4.71
CA LYS A 52 6.37 -2.61 -5.77
C LYS A 52 5.39 -1.63 -5.15
N CYS A 53 5.66 -0.36 -5.34
CA CYS A 53 4.90 0.73 -4.76
C CYS A 53 4.16 1.52 -5.83
N LEU A 54 2.88 1.82 -5.60
CA LEU A 54 2.22 2.92 -6.27
C LEU A 54 2.74 4.22 -5.66
N LEU A 55 3.54 4.96 -6.43
CA LEU A 55 4.26 6.15 -5.99
C LEU A 55 3.40 7.41 -6.10
N ASP A 56 2.62 7.50 -7.17
CA ASP A 56 1.80 8.66 -7.44
C ASP A 56 0.68 8.31 -8.41
N ILE A 57 -0.44 9.00 -8.30
CA ILE A 57 -1.54 8.93 -9.26
C ILE A 57 -2.11 10.32 -9.47
N PHE A 58 -2.27 10.67 -10.74
CA PHE A 58 -2.80 11.95 -11.17
C PHE A 58 -3.88 11.74 -12.22
N VAL A 59 -4.96 12.49 -12.10
CA VAL A 59 -6.01 12.61 -13.10
C VAL A 59 -6.25 14.10 -13.30
N VAL A 60 -6.38 14.54 -14.56
CA VAL A 60 -6.70 15.94 -14.86
C VAL A 60 -8.01 16.33 -14.18
N ASP A 61 -8.04 17.48 -13.50
CA ASP A 61 -9.16 17.89 -12.63
C ASP A 61 -10.53 17.83 -13.32
N SER A 62 -10.62 18.24 -14.59
CA SER A 62 -11.86 18.17 -15.39
C SER A 62 -12.42 16.75 -15.56
N PHE A 63 -11.61 15.73 -15.30
CA PHE A 63 -11.95 14.31 -15.38
C PHE A 63 -11.87 13.57 -14.03
N CYS A 64 -11.56 14.28 -12.95
CA CYS A 64 -11.64 13.72 -11.60
C CYS A 64 -13.07 13.22 -11.30
N ARG A 65 -13.17 12.18 -10.46
CA ARG A 65 -14.42 11.52 -10.07
C ARG A 65 -15.23 10.86 -11.21
N ARG A 66 -14.68 10.76 -12.44
CA ARG A 66 -15.31 10.06 -13.58
C ARG A 66 -14.86 8.60 -13.75
N GLY A 67 -14.26 8.02 -12.72
CA GLY A 67 -13.79 6.63 -12.74
C GLY A 67 -12.37 6.41 -13.29
N LEU A 68 -11.73 7.42 -13.89
CA LEU A 68 -10.37 7.29 -14.44
C LEU A 68 -9.32 6.84 -13.41
N GLY A 69 -9.41 7.33 -12.17
CA GLY A 69 -8.49 6.90 -11.12
C GLY A 69 -8.57 5.40 -10.83
N ARG A 70 -9.76 4.80 -10.93
CA ARG A 70 -9.95 3.34 -10.80
C ARG A 70 -9.35 2.61 -11.99
N VAL A 71 -9.59 3.09 -13.21
CA VAL A 71 -9.00 2.51 -14.42
C VAL A 71 -7.46 2.49 -14.33
N LEU A 72 -6.85 3.59 -13.87
CA LEU A 72 -5.40 3.67 -13.69
C LEU A 72 -4.89 2.69 -12.63
N VAL A 73 -5.54 2.58 -11.47
CA VAL A 73 -5.11 1.63 -10.43
C VAL A 73 -5.33 0.18 -10.86
N ASP A 74 -6.47 -0.14 -11.48
CA ASP A 74 -6.76 -1.50 -11.99
C ASP A 74 -5.70 -1.91 -13.03
N ALA A 75 -5.35 -1.01 -13.96
CA ALA A 75 -4.29 -1.24 -14.93
C ALA A 75 -2.91 -1.45 -14.29
N VAL A 76 -2.57 -0.69 -13.23
CA VAL A 76 -1.34 -0.90 -12.47
C VAL A 76 -1.33 -2.29 -11.81
N LEU A 77 -2.43 -2.69 -11.18
CA LEU A 77 -2.50 -3.99 -10.50
C LEU A 77 -2.34 -5.15 -11.48
N GLU A 78 -2.94 -5.04 -12.67
CA GLU A 78 -2.81 -6.03 -13.74
C GLU A 78 -1.37 -6.08 -14.29
N ALA A 79 -0.83 -4.93 -14.70
CA ALA A 79 0.51 -4.82 -15.29
C ALA A 79 1.62 -5.31 -14.34
N GLU A 80 1.45 -5.10 -13.04
CA GLU A 80 2.43 -5.51 -12.03
C GLU A 80 2.26 -6.96 -11.54
N GLY A 81 1.26 -7.69 -12.05
CA GLY A 81 1.00 -9.09 -11.71
C GLY A 81 0.24 -9.31 -10.40
N PHE A 82 -0.39 -8.28 -9.86
CA PHE A 82 -1.18 -8.39 -8.63
C PHE A 82 -2.60 -8.90 -8.88
N GLY A 83 -3.10 -8.82 -10.11
CA GLY A 83 -4.50 -9.11 -10.44
C GLY A 83 -5.41 -8.14 -9.68
N SER A 84 -6.58 -8.56 -9.20
CA SER A 84 -7.49 -7.68 -8.45
C SER A 84 -7.14 -7.57 -6.95
N ARG A 85 -5.85 -7.60 -6.57
CA ARG A 85 -5.39 -7.65 -5.16
C ARG A 85 -4.63 -6.37 -4.77
N PRO A 86 -5.34 -5.28 -4.44
CA PRO A 86 -4.72 -4.01 -4.07
C PRO A 86 -3.97 -4.08 -2.73
N THR A 87 -4.29 -5.04 -1.86
CA THR A 87 -3.55 -5.29 -0.61
C THR A 87 -2.14 -5.85 -0.81
N LYS A 88 -1.79 -6.30 -2.02
CA LYS A 88 -0.43 -6.76 -2.38
C LYS A 88 0.49 -5.62 -2.83
N VAL A 89 -0.03 -4.40 -2.94
CA VAL A 89 0.74 -3.21 -3.36
C VAL A 89 1.06 -2.35 -2.16
N ALA A 90 2.25 -1.73 -2.18
CA ALA A 90 2.61 -0.68 -1.24
C ALA A 90 2.18 0.69 -1.76
N TYR A 91 1.67 1.58 -0.92
CA TYR A 91 1.27 2.93 -1.32
C TYR A 91 2.19 3.98 -0.69
N TYR A 92 2.92 4.74 -1.50
CA TYR A 92 3.88 5.73 -0.98
C TYR A 92 3.17 7.04 -0.62
N ILE A 93 3.21 7.44 0.65
CA ILE A 93 2.64 8.69 1.17
C ILE A 93 1.23 8.98 0.59
N PRO A 94 0.26 8.07 0.75
CA PRO A 94 -1.05 8.26 0.14
C PRO A 94 -1.73 9.50 0.75
N SER A 95 -2.22 10.39 -0.12
CA SER A 95 -2.96 11.58 0.33
C SER A 95 -4.29 11.18 0.95
N PRO A 96 -4.90 12.00 1.84
CA PRO A 96 -6.21 11.69 2.42
C PRO A 96 -7.29 11.43 1.36
N GLN A 97 -7.24 12.15 0.23
CA GLN A 97 -8.15 11.94 -0.89
C GLN A 97 -7.94 10.59 -1.56
N PHE A 98 -6.68 10.16 -1.73
CA PHE A 98 -6.36 8.87 -2.29
C PHE A 98 -6.74 7.71 -1.34
N CYS A 99 -6.57 7.90 -0.04
CA CYS A 99 -7.05 6.94 0.97
C CYS A 99 -8.58 6.78 0.92
N ALA A 100 -9.33 7.88 0.78
CA ALA A 100 -10.78 7.82 0.60
C ALA A 100 -11.17 7.12 -0.72
N PHE A 101 -10.38 7.31 -1.78
CA PHE A 101 -10.53 6.58 -3.04
C PHE A 101 -10.29 5.07 -2.86
N LEU A 102 -9.22 4.68 -2.16
CA LEU A 102 -8.91 3.28 -1.87
C LEU A 102 -10.01 2.60 -1.05
N LYS A 103 -10.54 3.28 -0.02
CA LYS A 103 -11.68 2.79 0.76
C LYS A 103 -12.92 2.61 -0.10
N LYS A 104 -13.26 3.58 -0.95
CA LYS A 104 -14.47 3.53 -1.80
C LYS A 104 -14.42 2.44 -2.86
N HIS A 105 -13.27 2.25 -3.52
CA HIS A 105 -13.16 1.39 -4.70
C HIS A 105 -12.59 -0.01 -4.42
N TYR A 106 -11.88 -0.18 -3.30
CA TYR A 106 -11.14 -1.40 -2.97
C TYR A 106 -11.37 -1.90 -1.55
N ASP A 107 -12.27 -1.26 -0.78
CA ASP A 107 -12.52 -1.56 0.65
C ASP A 107 -11.24 -1.54 1.51
N LEU A 108 -10.27 -0.71 1.11
CA LEU A 108 -9.01 -0.54 1.80
C LEU A 108 -9.07 0.61 2.79
N ASP A 109 -9.35 0.26 4.05
CA ASP A 109 -9.30 1.21 5.16
C ASP A 109 -7.85 1.41 5.65
N LEU A 110 -7.45 2.67 5.82
CA LEU A 110 -6.17 3.05 6.41
C LEU A 110 -5.94 2.41 7.78
N CYS A 111 -7.00 2.22 8.57
CA CYS A 111 -6.91 1.58 9.89
C CYS A 111 -6.45 0.11 9.80
N ARG A 112 -6.60 -0.53 8.63
CA ARG A 112 -6.14 -1.90 8.38
C ARG A 112 -4.72 -1.95 7.83
N GLY A 113 -4.21 -0.83 7.33
CA GLY A 113 -2.85 -0.70 6.83
C GLY A 113 -1.89 -0.23 7.93
N LYS A 114 -0.60 -0.47 7.70
CA LYS A 114 0.47 -0.09 8.61
C LYS A 114 1.55 0.65 7.84
N MET A 115 2.09 1.71 8.43
CA MET A 115 3.11 2.55 7.80
C MET A 115 4.52 2.02 8.05
N ALA A 116 5.27 1.74 6.98
CA ALA A 116 6.68 1.36 6.99
C ALA A 116 7.47 2.30 6.07
N SER A 117 8.42 3.07 6.61
CA SER A 117 9.28 3.99 5.83
C SER A 117 8.53 4.81 4.77
N LYS A 118 7.41 5.44 5.18
CA LYS A 118 6.51 6.26 4.34
C LYS A 118 5.63 5.49 3.33
N CYS A 119 5.65 4.17 3.34
CA CYS A 119 4.75 3.33 2.57
C CYS A 119 3.64 2.76 3.46
N LEU A 120 2.40 2.80 3.00
CA LEU A 120 1.28 2.05 3.57
C LEU A 120 1.31 0.63 3.01
N LEU A 121 1.35 -0.36 3.89
CA LEU A 121 1.30 -1.78 3.58
C LEU A 121 0.13 -2.45 4.29
N PHE A 122 -0.34 -3.57 3.74
CA PHE A 122 -1.32 -4.44 4.37
C PHE A 122 -0.67 -5.78 4.71
N ASP A 123 -1.18 -6.47 5.74
CA ASP A 123 -0.64 -7.77 6.16
C ASP A 123 -0.68 -8.82 5.04
N ASP A 124 -1.63 -8.70 4.10
CA ASP A 124 -1.73 -9.56 2.92
C ASP A 124 -0.51 -9.49 2.01
N TYR A 125 0.25 -8.39 2.02
CA TYR A 125 1.50 -8.26 1.26
C TYR A 125 2.46 -9.41 1.54
N PHE A 126 2.55 -9.85 2.80
CA PHE A 126 3.47 -10.90 3.24
C PHE A 126 2.94 -12.32 3.02
N ARG A 127 1.67 -12.47 2.64
CA ARG A 127 1.09 -13.77 2.31
C ARG A 127 1.62 -14.23 0.96
N LYS A 128 1.72 -15.55 0.75
CA LYS A 128 1.99 -16.11 -0.58
C LYS A 128 0.81 -15.87 -1.53
#